data_AF-A0A7C6G7C8-F1
#
_entry.id   AF-A0A7C6G7C8-F1
#
_cell.length_a   1.000
_cell.length_b   1.000
_cell.length_c   1.000
_cell.angle_alpha   90.00
_cell.angle_beta   90.00
_cell.angle_gamma   90.00
#
_symmetry.space_group_name_H-M   'P 1'
#
loop_
_entity.id
_entity.type
_entity.pdbx_description
1 polymer ?
#
loop_
_entity_poly.entity_id
_entity_poly.type
_entity_poly.pdbx_seq_one_letter_code
_entity_poly.pdbx_strand_id
1 'polypeptide(L)'
;MRGQRYAVEVLETRLGWIEYCSIGEGTPVLFLHGGHSNCKERLCLKGFDREKYQLIIPSRPGYGNTPLDNNRTPLEAAALIAGLINYLGLESVVLYAISAGGPTAIAFAASFPGMTRKLILASAV
;
A
#
# COMPACT_ATOMS: atom_id res chain seq x y z
N MET A 1 0.87 -26.89 1.06
CA MET A 1 1.00 -25.44 0.81
C MET A 1 -0.36 -24.91 0.37
N ARG A 2 -1.11 -24.24 1.26
CA ARG A 2 -2.40 -23.65 0.88
C ARG A 2 -2.13 -22.45 -0.01
N GLY A 3 -2.69 -22.44 -1.22
CA GLY A 3 -2.48 -21.36 -2.17
C GLY A 3 -2.95 -20.03 -1.58
N GLN A 4 -2.01 -19.16 -1.20
CA GLN A 4 -2.33 -17.79 -0.83
C GLN A 4 -2.95 -17.10 -2.05
N ARG A 5 -4.24 -16.82 -1.96
CA ARG A 5 -5.01 -16.19 -3.03
C ARG A 5 -4.56 -14.74 -3.14
N TYR A 6 -4.10 -14.37 -4.33
CA TYR A 6 -3.98 -12.97 -4.74
C TYR A 6 -5.40 -12.46 -5.03
N ALA A 7 -6.15 -12.13 -3.98
CA ALA A 7 -7.51 -11.62 -4.08
C ALA A 7 -7.48 -10.09 -4.10
N VAL A 8 -8.24 -9.52 -5.04
CA VAL A 8 -8.51 -8.08 -5.08
C VAL A 8 -9.73 -7.83 -4.22
N GLU A 9 -9.61 -6.91 -3.28
CA GLU A 9 -10.67 -6.50 -2.38
C GLU A 9 -10.87 -4.99 -2.47
N VAL A 10 -12.09 -4.53 -2.16
CA VAL A 10 -12.39 -3.11 -2.03
C VAL A 10 -12.96 -2.89 -0.64
N LEU A 11 -12.39 -1.93 0.07
CA LEU A 11 -12.74 -1.55 1.44
C LEU A 11 -13.29 -0.12 1.44
N GLU A 12 -14.40 0.12 2.11
CA GLU A 12 -14.82 1.48 2.46
C GLU A 12 -14.18 1.89 3.80
N THR A 13 -13.29 2.86 3.76
CA THR A 13 -12.75 3.50 4.96
C THR A 13 -13.56 4.75 5.30
N ARG A 14 -13.30 5.37 6.45
CA ARG A 14 -13.86 6.69 6.79
C ARG A 14 -13.47 7.81 5.81
N LEU A 15 -12.42 7.60 5.01
CA LEU A 15 -11.88 8.57 4.04
C LEU A 15 -12.19 8.20 2.59
N GLY A 16 -13.00 7.16 2.38
CA GLY A 16 -13.43 6.68 1.06
C GLY A 16 -13.01 5.25 0.75
N TRP A 17 -13.35 4.82 -0.46
CA TRP A 17 -13.11 3.47 -0.97
C TRP A 17 -11.65 3.27 -1.36
N ILE A 18 -11.08 2.12 -1.00
CA ILE A 18 -9.73 1.70 -1.38
C ILE A 18 -9.72 0.25 -1.85
N GLU A 19 -9.21 0.06 -3.06
CA GLU A 19 -8.95 -1.25 -3.64
C GLU A 19 -7.54 -1.70 -3.24
N TYR A 20 -7.38 -2.96 -2.85
CA TYR A 20 -6.09 -3.51 -2.47
C TYR A 20 -5.98 -5.01 -2.75
N CYS A 21 -4.74 -5.50 -2.80
CA CYS A 21 -4.41 -6.92 -2.72
C CYS A 21 -3.58 -7.18 -1.47
N SER A 22 -3.74 -8.36 -0.87
CA SER A 22 -2.86 -8.87 0.18
C SER A 22 -2.39 -10.27 -0.19
N ILE A 23 -1.09 -10.54 -0.04
CA ILE A 23 -0.51 -11.86 -0.30
C ILE A 23 0.74 -12.07 0.54
N GLY A 24 0.97 -13.29 1.00
CA GLY A 24 2.08 -13.58 1.91
C GLY A 24 1.66 -13.53 3.37
N GLU A 25 2.59 -13.92 4.22
CA GLU A 25 2.47 -13.91 5.68
C GLU A 25 3.78 -13.38 6.29
N GLY A 26 3.73 -12.98 7.56
CA GLY A 26 4.90 -12.47 8.29
C GLY A 26 4.96 -10.95 8.33
N THR A 27 6.13 -10.37 8.07
CA THR A 27 6.35 -8.92 8.22
C THR A 27 5.55 -8.16 7.15
N PRO A 28 4.61 -7.26 7.53
CA PRO A 28 3.83 -6.56 6.53
C PRO A 28 4.65 -5.47 5.84
N VAL A 29 4.55 -5.46 4.51
CA VAL A 29 5.17 -4.53 3.57
C VAL A 29 4.06 -3.84 2.80
N LEU A 30 3.92 -2.54 3.00
CA LEU A 30 3.06 -1.69 2.19
C LEU A 30 3.81 -1.31 0.93
N PHE A 31 3.40 -1.88 -0.20
CA PHE A 31 4.04 -1.68 -1.50
C PHE A 31 3.25 -0.67 -2.34
N LEU A 32 3.80 0.54 -2.51
CA LEU A 32 3.18 1.59 -3.31
C LEU A 32 3.72 1.57 -4.75
N HIS A 33 2.83 1.23 -5.68
CA HIS A 33 3.13 1.21 -7.11
C HIS A 33 3.44 2.61 -7.67
N GLY A 34 4.19 2.64 -8.78
CA GLY A 34 4.49 3.86 -9.52
C GLY A 34 3.31 4.42 -10.33
N GLY A 35 3.59 5.24 -11.35
CA GLY A 35 2.55 5.75 -12.24
C GLY A 35 1.94 4.64 -13.09
N HIS A 36 0.67 4.80 -13.47
CA HIS A 36 -0.03 3.92 -14.41
C HIS A 36 -0.11 2.43 -14.00
N SER A 37 -0.13 2.14 -12.69
CA SER A 37 -0.29 0.79 -12.13
C SER A 37 -1.41 0.78 -11.08
N ASN A 38 -1.62 -0.34 -10.38
CA ASN A 38 -2.66 -0.51 -9.35
C ASN A 38 -2.33 -1.71 -8.42
N CYS A 39 -3.28 -2.12 -7.57
CA CYS A 39 -3.13 -3.23 -6.64
C CYS A 39 -2.75 -4.58 -7.28
N LYS A 40 -2.92 -4.74 -8.61
CA LYS A 40 -2.56 -5.94 -9.37
C LYS A 40 -1.10 -5.97 -9.83
N GLU A 41 -0.30 -4.99 -9.41
CA GLU A 41 1.15 -4.95 -9.67
C GLU A 41 1.83 -6.25 -9.21
N ARG A 42 2.64 -6.83 -10.09
CA ARG A 42 3.34 -8.10 -9.85
C ARG A 42 4.85 -7.96 -9.74
N LEU A 43 5.42 -6.78 -9.95
CA LEU A 43 6.86 -6.53 -9.77
C LEU A 43 7.32 -6.89 -8.35
N CYS A 44 6.51 -6.57 -7.33
CA CYS A 44 6.77 -6.97 -5.95
C CYS A 44 6.87 -8.49 -5.76
N LEU A 45 6.15 -9.29 -6.55
CA LEU A 45 6.12 -10.75 -6.41
C LEU A 45 7.43 -11.43 -6.83
N LYS A 46 8.31 -10.73 -7.54
CA LYS A 46 9.58 -11.30 -8.03
C LYS A 46 10.72 -11.23 -7.00
N GLY A 47 10.58 -10.43 -5.94
CA GLY A 47 11.67 -10.15 -4.99
C GLY A 47 11.41 -10.51 -3.54
N PHE A 48 10.14 -10.71 -3.15
CA PHE A 48 9.79 -10.98 -1.75
C PHE A 48 9.52 -12.47 -1.49
N ASP A 49 10.12 -12.98 -0.42
CA ASP A 49 9.78 -14.27 0.17
C ASP A 49 8.43 -14.18 0.89
N ARG A 50 7.38 -14.73 0.28
CA ARG A 50 5.99 -14.63 0.75
C ARG A 50 5.70 -15.46 2.01
N GLU A 51 6.64 -16.29 2.46
CA GLU A 51 6.54 -16.97 3.76
C GLU A 51 7.06 -16.09 4.91
N LYS A 52 7.81 -15.02 4.59
CA LYS A 52 8.40 -14.09 5.57
C LYS A 52 7.80 -12.69 5.52
N TYR A 53 7.28 -12.31 4.37
CA TYR A 53 6.69 -10.99 4.13
C TYR A 53 5.27 -11.09 3.60
N GLN A 54 4.38 -10.34 4.24
CA GLN A 54 3.04 -10.08 3.74
C GLN A 54 3.07 -8.80 2.91
N LEU A 55 2.77 -8.89 1.63
CA LEU A 55 2.65 -7.74 0.73
C LEU A 55 1.23 -7.19 0.76
N ILE A 56 1.10 -5.92 1.08
CA ILE A 56 -0.15 -5.15 1.02
C ILE A 56 0.01 -4.14 -0.10
N ILE A 57 -0.80 -4.26 -1.14
CA ILE A 57 -0.64 -3.53 -2.40
C ILE A 57 -1.93 -2.76 -2.66
N PRO A 58 -2.07 -1.51 -2.18
CA PRO A 58 -3.22 -0.69 -2.52
C PRO A 58 -3.13 -0.17 -3.96
N SER A 59 -4.28 0.03 -4.58
CA SER A 59 -4.43 0.98 -5.68
C SER A 59 -4.44 2.39 -5.07
N ARG A 60 -3.54 3.27 -5.52
CA ARG A 60 -3.53 4.68 -5.04
C ARG A 60 -4.79 5.42 -5.52
N PRO A 61 -5.21 6.51 -4.86
CA PRO A 61 -6.33 7.33 -5.32
C PRO A 61 -6.23 7.68 -6.81
N GLY A 62 -7.33 7.45 -7.54
CA GLY A 62 -7.40 7.63 -8.99
C GLY A 62 -6.95 6.44 -9.83
N TYR A 63 -6.57 5.32 -9.21
CA TYR A 63 -6.20 4.08 -9.90
C TYR A 63 -7.12 2.92 -9.51
N GLY A 64 -7.32 1.99 -10.44
CA GLY A 64 -8.14 0.79 -10.23
C GLY A 64 -9.55 1.16 -9.76
N ASN A 65 -10.04 0.48 -8.73
CA ASN A 65 -11.32 0.80 -8.08
C ASN A 65 -11.20 1.71 -6.85
N THR A 66 -10.11 2.50 -6.76
CA THR A 66 -9.94 3.53 -5.72
C THR A 66 -10.25 4.90 -6.31
N PRO A 67 -11.42 5.50 -6.00
CA PRO A 67 -11.76 6.83 -6.49
C PRO A 67 -10.74 7.87 -6.04
N LEU A 68 -10.57 8.92 -6.86
CA LEU A 68 -9.71 10.04 -6.49
C LEU A 68 -10.35 10.90 -5.38
N ASP A 69 -11.66 11.17 -5.50
CA ASP A 69 -12.48 11.97 -4.57
C ASP A 69 -11.73 13.18 -3.96
N ASN A 70 -11.65 13.21 -2.63
CA ASN A 70 -10.95 14.22 -1.83
C ASN A 70 -9.50 13.80 -1.50
N ASN A 71 -9.00 12.68 -2.04
CA ASN A 71 -7.66 12.15 -1.76
C ASN A 71 -6.66 12.60 -2.82
N ARG A 72 -6.57 13.92 -3.05
CA ARG A 72 -5.88 14.53 -4.21
C ARG A 72 -4.42 14.89 -3.94
N THR A 73 -4.04 14.99 -2.67
CA THR A 73 -2.68 15.29 -2.24
C THR A 73 -1.97 14.02 -1.72
N PRO A 74 -0.62 14.01 -1.69
CA PRO A 74 0.13 12.91 -1.10
C PRO A 74 -0.28 12.61 0.36
N LEU A 75 -0.60 13.65 1.14
CA LEU A 75 -1.02 13.52 2.54
C LEU A 75 -2.40 12.87 2.66
N GLU A 76 -3.37 13.31 1.87
CA GLU A 76 -4.72 12.70 1.90
C GLU A 76 -4.67 11.25 1.41
N ALA A 77 -3.91 10.97 0.35
CA ALA A 77 -3.67 9.60 -0.11
C ALA A 77 -3.01 8.74 0.98
N ALA A 78 -2.04 9.28 1.72
CA ALA A 78 -1.41 8.59 2.83
C ALA A 78 -2.42 8.31 3.97
N ALA A 79 -3.29 9.26 4.29
CA ALA A 79 -4.33 9.10 5.32
C ALA A 79 -5.35 8.01 4.94
N LEU A 80 -5.78 7.95 3.68
CA LEU A 80 -6.64 6.87 3.17
C LEU A 80 -5.95 5.50 3.35
N ILE A 81 -4.68 5.39 2.97
CA ILE A 81 -3.90 4.17 3.10
C ILE A 81 -3.67 3.81 4.57
N ALA A 82 -3.49 4.77 5.47
CA ALA A 82 -3.41 4.51 6.92
C ALA A 82 -4.74 3.92 7.45
N GLY A 83 -5.88 4.37 6.90
CA GLY A 83 -7.18 3.75 7.14
C GLY A 83 -7.22 2.26 6.77
N LEU A 84 -6.64 1.88 5.63
CA LEU A 84 -6.49 0.47 5.24
C LEU A 84 -5.59 -0.32 6.22
N ILE A 85 -4.44 0.23 6.61
CA ILE A 85 -3.53 -0.45 7.55
C ILE A 85 -4.21 -0.69 8.90
N ASN A 86 -4.97 0.30 9.40
CA ASN A 86 -5.77 0.17 10.61
C ASN A 86 -6.87 -0.89 10.48
N TYR A 87 -7.59 -0.92 9.35
CA TYR A 87 -8.61 -1.94 9.10
C TYR A 87 -8.04 -3.36 9.11
N LEU A 88 -6.83 -3.54 8.54
CA LEU A 88 -6.12 -4.81 8.55
C LEU A 88 -5.56 -5.20 9.93
N GLY A 89 -5.71 -4.35 10.95
CA GLY A 89 -5.25 -4.60 12.32
C GLY A 89 -3.73 -4.61 12.46
N LEU A 90 -3.01 -3.91 11.57
CA LEU A 90 -1.57 -3.89 11.55
C LEU A 90 -1.03 -2.68 12.32
N GLU A 91 -0.19 -2.91 13.33
CA GLU A 91 0.40 -1.83 14.12
C GLU A 91 1.36 -0.96 13.30
N SER A 92 2.17 -1.59 12.45
CA SER A 92 3.15 -0.90 11.61
C SER A 92 3.51 -1.71 10.36
N VAL A 93 4.08 -1.04 9.37
CA VAL A 93 4.50 -1.64 8.09
C VAL A 93 5.90 -1.20 7.68
N VAL A 94 6.56 -2.01 6.85
CA VAL A 94 7.67 -1.53 6.01
C VAL A 94 7.07 -0.86 4.78
N LEU A 95 7.36 0.41 4.53
CA LEU A 95 6.94 1.09 3.31
C LEU A 95 7.96 0.89 2.21
N TYR A 96 7.51 0.40 1.06
CA TYR A 96 8.30 0.28 -0.15
C TYR A 96 7.57 1.01 -1.28
N ALA A 97 8.19 2.05 -1.85
CA ALA A 97 7.55 2.85 -2.88
C ALA A 97 8.42 3.00 -4.12
N ILE A 98 7.79 2.88 -5.29
CA ILE A 98 8.44 3.00 -6.59
C ILE A 98 7.97 4.26 -7.30
N SER A 99 8.90 5.04 -7.87
CA SER A 99 8.57 6.16 -8.79
C SER A 99 7.51 7.08 -8.18
N ALA A 100 6.37 7.28 -8.87
CA ALA A 100 5.27 8.14 -8.44
C ALA A 100 4.57 7.70 -7.12
N GLY A 101 4.90 6.54 -6.56
CA GLY A 101 4.48 6.17 -5.21
C GLY A 101 5.26 6.89 -4.10
N GLY A 102 6.41 7.49 -4.44
CA GLY A 102 7.32 8.19 -3.53
C GLY A 102 6.66 9.26 -2.67
N PRO A 103 5.97 10.26 -3.26
CA PRO A 103 5.41 11.38 -2.49
C PRO A 103 4.40 10.91 -1.43
N THR A 104 3.54 9.94 -1.78
CA THR A 104 2.60 9.34 -0.83
C THR A 104 3.32 8.59 0.29
N ALA A 105 4.38 7.83 -0.01
CA ALA A 105 5.14 7.10 1.00
C ALA A 105 5.90 8.03 1.96
N ILE A 106 6.47 9.12 1.44
CA ILE A 106 7.13 10.15 2.25
C ILE A 106 6.11 10.82 3.17
N ALA A 107 4.95 11.22 2.64
CA ALA A 107 3.88 11.82 3.42
C ALA A 107 3.35 10.85 4.51
N PHE A 108 3.22 9.56 4.18
CA PHE A 108 2.83 8.53 5.13
C PHE A 108 3.85 8.40 6.26
N ALA A 109 5.13 8.24 5.92
CA ALA A 109 6.20 8.07 6.90
C ALA A 109 6.32 9.29 7.84
N ALA A 110 6.16 10.50 7.29
CA ALA A 110 6.21 11.74 8.05
C ALA A 110 5.01 11.93 8.99
N SER A 111 3.80 11.56 8.54
CA SER A 111 2.55 11.82 9.27
C SER A 111 2.15 10.68 10.21
N PHE A 112 2.59 9.45 9.90
CA PHE A 112 2.29 8.24 10.66
C PHE A 112 3.59 7.50 11.06
N PRO A 113 4.51 8.14 11.81
CA PRO A 113 5.79 7.53 12.17
C PRO A 113 5.61 6.28 13.04
N GLY A 114 4.58 6.22 13.90
CA GLY A 114 4.25 5.03 14.69
C GLY A 114 3.81 3.82 13.86
N MET A 115 3.27 4.05 12.66
CA MET A 115 2.87 3.00 11.72
C MET A 115 3.99 2.65 10.71
N THR A 116 5.14 3.31 10.80
CA THR A 116 6.23 3.21 9.82
C THR A 116 7.48 2.59 10.45
N ARG A 117 7.79 1.34 10.13
CA ARG A 117 9.04 0.69 10.59
C ARG A 117 10.26 1.15 9.80
N LYS A 118 10.12 1.23 8.48
CA LYS A 118 11.16 1.61 7.53
C LYS A 118 10.51 2.22 6.29
N LEU A 119 11.22 3.13 5.63
CA LEU A 119 10.86 3.68 4.32
C LEU A 119 11.93 3.31 3.31
N ILE A 120 11.53 2.69 2.20
CA ILE A 120 12.38 2.33 1.08
C ILE A 120 11.84 3.02 -0.17
N LEU A 121 12.69 3.83 -0.82
CA LEU A 121 12.37 4.59 -2.03
C LEU A 121 13.16 4.02 -3.21
N ALA A 122 12.47 3.44 -4.18
CA ALA A 122 13.07 2.81 -5.36
C ALA A 122 12.77 3.64 -6.61
N SER A 123 13.78 4.35 -7.11
CA SER A 123 13.65 5.29 -8.24
C SER A 123 12.47 6.25 -8.07
N ALA A 124 12.26 6.72 -6.83
CA ALA A 124 11.14 7.56 -6.44
C ALA A 124 11.54 9.04 -6.47
N VAL A 125 10.62 9.88 -6.93
CA VAL A 125 10.74 11.35 -7.03
C VAL A 125 9.62 12.01 -6.24
#